data_AF-V2Z1C4-F1
#
_entry.id   AF-V2Z1C4-F1
#
_cell.length_a   1.000
_cell.length_b   1.000
_cell.length_c   1.000
_cell.angle_alpha   90.00
_cell.angle_beta   90.00
_cell.angle_gamma   90.00
#
_symmetry.space_group_name_H-M   'P 1'
#
loop_
_entity.id
_entity.type
_entity.pdbx_description
1 polymer ?
#
loop_
_entity_poly.entity_id
_entity_poly.type
_entity_poly.pdbx_seq_one_letter_code
_entity_poly.pdbx_strand_id
1 'polypeptide(L)'
;MSSSSASKGKGKEIIPSRPSIPPLPNPATGSANPAQSLPSLWAYITPALDHIVKSPTNDVKKAPAIDMEFYSGVHSACYNYITSQAVTTTVPPSRKSSSNDQSAVNSADLYDQLDKYFADAARELLLGAPQDDSELVHYIIPCFSRYSAGAQSANRLLNYVNRHYVKRAVDEDRGWLSISDVFEHVAKTITSNDTREQVAKKIREKRIVELKKWGYAEGGPPELTTDAETCAEAASPVDRIVHISSLAHRRFRTEFVEPLLAVPKIKGKKGKNKPKNAVNGSGPPGPKGRLARAVKELLESEGDEEERMRHATELAVMLRKVGVRTDHPLRKKLDKFTGLSIAHGQNGTS
;
A
#
# COMPACT_ATOMS: atom_id res chain seq x y z
N MET A 1 -8.49 11.43 74.41
CA MET A 1 -9.45 10.58 73.65
C MET A 1 -9.57 11.16 72.26
N SER A 2 -9.33 10.31 71.24
CA SER A 2 -9.72 10.46 69.82
C SER A 2 -9.05 11.59 69.01
N SER A 3 -8.50 11.39 67.81
CA SER A 3 -8.27 10.20 66.98
C SER A 3 -7.44 10.62 65.75
N SER A 4 -6.56 9.70 65.34
CA SER A 4 -5.74 9.66 64.14
C SER A 4 -6.41 10.08 62.82
N SER A 5 -5.61 10.67 61.92
CA SER A 5 -5.74 10.47 60.47
C SER A 5 -4.36 10.52 59.81
N ALA A 6 -3.81 9.33 59.56
CA ALA A 6 -2.59 9.11 58.79
C ALA A 6 -2.94 9.09 57.29
N SER A 7 -2.33 9.97 56.50
CA SER A 7 -2.42 9.93 55.04
C SER A 7 -1.18 9.23 54.46
N LYS A 8 -1.43 8.08 53.84
CA LYS A 8 -0.45 7.15 53.27
C LYS A 8 0.04 7.69 51.93
N GLY A 9 1.35 7.89 51.79
CA GLY A 9 1.99 8.26 50.53
C GLY A 9 1.79 7.19 49.45
N LYS A 10 1.28 7.60 48.28
CA LYS A 10 1.38 6.82 47.04
C LYS A 10 2.63 7.27 46.31
N GLY A 11 3.65 6.41 46.29
CA GLY A 11 4.78 6.51 45.37
C GLY A 11 4.24 6.48 43.94
N LYS A 12 4.42 7.59 43.23
CA LYS A 12 4.15 7.69 41.81
C LYS A 12 5.39 7.12 41.11
N GLU A 13 5.30 5.89 40.61
CA GLU A 13 6.32 5.34 39.72
C GLU A 13 6.54 6.32 38.57
N ILE A 14 7.75 6.87 38.51
CA ILE A 14 8.22 7.70 37.42
C ILE A 14 8.50 6.72 36.27
N ILE A 15 7.51 6.54 35.40
CA ILE A 15 7.73 5.89 34.11
C ILE A 15 8.70 6.80 33.35
N PRO A 16 9.90 6.32 32.96
CA PRO A 16 10.83 7.14 32.19
C PRO A 16 10.15 7.57 30.88
N SER A 17 9.92 8.88 30.74
CA SER A 17 9.34 9.48 29.54
C SER A 17 10.23 9.13 28.35
N ARG A 18 9.68 8.32 27.43
CA ARG A 18 10.37 7.95 26.20
C ARG A 18 10.67 9.21 25.38
N PRO A 19 11.87 9.32 24.75
CA PRO A 19 12.19 10.45 23.91
C PRO A 19 11.23 10.48 22.71
N SER A 20 10.35 11.50 22.68
CA SER A 20 9.48 11.80 21.55
C SER A 20 10.27 12.55 20.50
N ILE A 21 10.19 12.11 19.25
CA ILE A 21 10.77 12.86 18.12
C ILE A 21 10.01 14.20 18.02
N PRO A 22 10.71 15.34 18.04
CA PRO A 22 10.07 16.64 17.93
C PRO A 22 9.37 16.77 16.56
N PRO A 23 8.21 17.44 16.50
CA PRO A 23 7.53 17.67 15.24
C PRO A 23 8.44 18.46 14.29
N LEU A 24 8.42 18.10 13.01
CA LEU A 24 9.19 18.83 12.01
C LEU A 24 8.63 20.27 11.86
N PRO A 25 9.42 21.32 12.15
CA PRO A 25 8.97 22.70 11.98
C PRO A 25 8.89 23.07 10.50
N ASN A 26 8.11 24.10 10.18
CA ASN A 26 8.02 24.64 8.82
C ASN A 26 9.40 25.15 8.36
N PRO A 27 9.95 24.69 7.22
CA PRO A 27 11.16 25.27 6.68
C PRO A 27 10.91 26.75 6.38
N ALA A 28 11.81 27.64 6.82
CA ALA A 28 11.71 29.06 6.54
C ALA A 28 11.56 29.27 5.03
N THR A 29 10.34 29.59 4.59
CA THR A 29 10.02 29.86 3.19
C THR A 29 10.77 31.12 2.79
N GLY A 30 11.87 30.96 2.05
CA GLY A 30 12.38 32.03 1.20
C GLY A 30 11.25 32.54 0.30
N SER A 31 11.39 33.73 -0.27
CA SER A 31 10.36 34.45 -1.04
C SER A 31 9.76 33.71 -2.26
N ALA A 32 10.18 32.49 -2.56
CA ALA A 32 9.66 31.67 -3.65
C ALA A 32 8.34 30.98 -3.25
N ASN A 33 7.28 31.24 -4.02
CA ASN A 33 5.99 30.56 -3.86
C ASN A 33 6.13 29.07 -4.26
N PRO A 34 5.91 28.11 -3.34
CA PRO A 34 6.06 26.67 -3.64
C PRO A 34 5.16 26.17 -4.77
N ALA A 35 4.01 26.81 -5.01
CA ALA A 35 3.06 26.40 -6.03
C ALA A 35 3.43 26.83 -7.46
N GLN A 36 4.54 27.53 -7.67
CA GLN A 36 4.91 28.05 -9.00
C GLN A 36 5.31 26.96 -10.00
N SER A 37 5.87 25.84 -9.53
CA SER A 37 6.34 24.76 -10.40
C SER A 37 6.39 23.44 -9.63
N LEU A 38 6.39 22.32 -10.35
CA LEU A 38 6.54 21.00 -9.72
C LEU A 38 7.84 20.89 -8.91
N PRO A 39 9.03 21.31 -9.42
CA PRO A 39 10.25 21.27 -8.63
C PRO A 39 10.17 22.08 -7.33
N SER A 40 9.58 23.28 -7.37
CA SER A 40 9.40 24.13 -6.18
C SER A 40 8.46 23.49 -5.16
N LEU A 41 7.33 22.94 -5.62
CA LEU A 41 6.38 22.26 -4.76
C LEU A 41 7.03 21.02 -4.15
N TRP A 42 7.70 20.22 -4.98
CA TRP A 42 8.34 18.99 -4.57
C TRP A 42 9.42 19.25 -3.51
N ALA A 43 10.27 20.26 -3.71
CA ALA A 43 11.27 20.68 -2.74
C ALA A 43 10.64 21.11 -1.40
N TYR A 44 9.46 21.71 -1.43
CA TYR A 44 8.73 22.13 -0.23
C TYR A 44 8.07 20.95 0.52
N ILE A 45 7.47 19.98 -0.18
CA ILE A 45 6.74 18.87 0.45
C ILE A 45 7.64 17.68 0.83
N THR A 46 8.75 17.46 0.13
CA THR A 46 9.63 16.30 0.34
C THR A 46 10.13 16.17 1.77
N PRO A 47 10.58 17.25 2.47
CA PRO A 47 10.99 17.14 3.87
C PRO A 47 9.89 16.59 4.79
N ALA A 48 8.62 16.97 4.56
CA ALA A 48 7.49 16.42 5.31
C ALA A 48 7.28 14.93 5.00
N LEU A 49 7.38 14.54 3.73
CA LEU A 49 7.29 13.15 3.31
C LEU A 49 8.40 12.29 3.91
N ASP A 50 9.65 12.75 3.86
CA ASP A 50 10.79 12.05 4.45
C ASP A 50 10.67 11.95 5.96
N HIS A 51 10.11 12.97 6.61
CA HIS A 51 9.85 12.91 8.03
C HIS A 51 8.82 11.82 8.39
N ILE A 52 7.70 11.73 7.66
CA ILE A 52 6.63 10.78 8.00
C ILE A 52 6.90 9.35 7.50
N VAL A 53 7.62 9.18 6.39
CA VAL A 53 7.87 7.86 5.76
C VAL A 53 9.22 7.28 6.17
N LYS A 54 10.27 8.10 6.21
CA LYS A 54 11.66 7.62 6.31
C LYS A 54 12.30 7.82 7.68
N SER A 55 11.84 8.77 8.49
CA SER A 55 12.44 9.00 9.80
C SER A 55 12.32 7.76 10.70
N PRO A 56 13.31 7.50 11.56
CA PRO A 56 13.17 6.53 12.63
C PRO A 56 11.95 6.88 13.50
N THR A 57 11.29 5.89 14.09
CA THR A 57 10.22 6.10 15.07
C THR A 57 10.26 4.98 16.09
N ASN A 58 9.95 5.32 17.34
CA ASN A 58 9.81 4.35 18.43
C ASN A 58 8.47 3.61 18.36
N ASP A 59 7.50 4.13 17.59
CA ASP A 59 6.20 3.51 17.35
C ASP A 59 6.06 3.17 15.86
N VAL A 60 6.25 1.91 15.51
CA VAL A 60 6.15 1.44 14.12
C VAL A 60 4.72 1.46 13.57
N LYS A 61 3.71 1.67 14.43
CA LYS A 61 2.30 1.75 14.03
C LYS A 61 1.84 3.19 13.77
N LYS A 62 2.67 4.18 14.13
CA LYS A 62 2.36 5.60 14.00
C LYS A 62 3.50 6.38 13.35
N ALA A 63 3.17 7.13 12.30
CA ALA A 63 4.12 8.04 11.67
C ALA A 63 4.49 9.20 12.62
N PRO A 64 5.73 9.72 12.54
CA PRO A 64 6.11 10.98 13.18
C PRO A 64 5.14 12.12 12.85
N ALA A 65 4.93 13.01 13.81
CA ALA A 65 4.02 14.14 13.63
C ALA A 65 4.70 15.28 12.87
N ILE A 66 3.96 15.90 11.94
CA ILE A 66 4.36 17.16 11.32
C ILE A 66 3.71 18.29 12.10
N ASP A 67 4.39 19.43 12.24
CA ASP A 67 3.80 20.63 12.81
C ASP A 67 2.55 21.08 12.02
N MET A 68 1.54 21.62 12.73
CA MET A 68 0.26 21.98 12.12
C MET A 68 0.40 23.11 11.08
N GLU A 69 1.32 24.06 11.30
CA GLU A 69 1.57 25.14 10.33
C GLU A 69 2.16 24.55 9.05
N PHE A 70 3.11 23.62 9.17
CA PHE A 70 3.70 22.97 8.01
C PHE A 70 2.71 22.07 7.28
N TYR A 71 1.88 21.31 8.02
CA TYR A 71 0.78 20.52 7.44
C TYR A 71 -0.16 21.40 6.59
N SER A 72 -0.58 22.54 7.15
CA SER A 72 -1.47 23.50 6.48
C SER A 72 -0.80 24.17 5.28
N GLY A 73 0.50 24.47 5.40
CA GLY A 73 1.34 25.00 4.33
C GLY A 73 1.42 24.05 3.14
N VAL A 74 1.70 22.75 3.39
CA VAL A 74 1.75 21.71 2.35
C VAL A 74 0.39 21.58 1.66
N HIS A 75 -0.70 21.51 2.42
CA HIS A 75 -2.04 21.43 1.85
C HIS A 75 -2.34 22.63 0.93
N SER A 76 -2.02 23.84 1.39
CA SER A 76 -2.24 25.08 0.62
C SER A 76 -1.36 25.13 -0.64
N ALA A 77 -0.10 24.72 -0.54
CA ALA A 77 0.82 24.65 -1.67
C ALA A 77 0.35 23.66 -2.73
N CYS A 78 -0.09 22.45 -2.33
CA CYS A 78 -0.66 21.47 -3.25
C CYS A 78 -1.96 21.97 -3.90
N TYR A 79 -2.86 22.57 -3.11
CA TYR A 79 -4.09 23.19 -3.62
C TYR A 79 -3.77 24.23 -4.69
N ASN A 80 -2.89 25.17 -4.37
CA ASN A 80 -2.49 26.23 -5.28
C ASN A 80 -1.84 25.65 -6.53
N TYR A 81 -0.91 24.71 -6.43
CA TYR A 81 -0.26 24.11 -7.59
C TYR A 81 -1.25 23.44 -8.56
N ILE A 82 -2.25 22.75 -8.01
CA ILE A 82 -3.30 22.06 -8.79
C ILE A 82 -4.28 23.07 -9.43
N THR A 83 -4.50 24.24 -8.82
CA THR A 83 -5.54 25.22 -9.25
C THR A 83 -5.00 26.49 -9.94
N SER A 84 -3.72 26.83 -9.78
CA SER A 84 -3.16 28.17 -10.05
C SER A 84 -3.07 28.60 -11.52
N GLN A 85 -3.42 27.76 -12.49
CA GLN A 85 -3.33 28.11 -13.92
C GLN A 85 -4.69 28.45 -14.57
N ALA A 86 -5.73 28.73 -13.78
CA ALA A 86 -6.94 29.36 -14.31
C ALA A 86 -6.75 30.84 -14.72
N VAL A 87 -5.61 31.48 -14.39
CA VAL A 87 -5.50 32.96 -14.36
C VAL A 87 -4.31 33.54 -15.15
N THR A 88 -3.41 32.74 -15.74
CA THR A 88 -2.15 33.26 -16.34
C THR A 88 -2.08 33.15 -17.87
N THR A 89 -3.18 33.41 -18.59
CA THR A 89 -3.13 33.58 -20.05
C THR A 89 -3.82 34.88 -20.48
N THR A 90 -3.05 35.98 -20.51
CA THR A 90 -3.37 37.24 -21.19
C THR A 90 -3.02 37.18 -22.67
N VAL A 91 -3.45 36.12 -23.37
CA VAL A 91 -3.23 35.93 -24.82
C VAL A 91 -4.59 35.97 -25.54
N PRO A 92 -4.72 36.59 -26.74
CA PRO A 92 -6.01 36.80 -27.39
C PRO A 92 -6.73 35.48 -27.72
N PRO A 93 -8.07 35.49 -27.89
CA PRO A 93 -8.89 34.29 -27.89
C PRO A 93 -8.76 33.56 -29.22
N SER A 94 -7.86 32.60 -29.30
CA SER A 94 -7.86 31.60 -30.36
C SER A 94 -7.68 30.22 -29.75
N ARG A 95 -8.77 29.44 -29.82
CA ARG A 95 -8.94 28.04 -29.42
C ARG A 95 -9.11 27.81 -27.91
N LYS A 96 -10.29 27.30 -27.56
CA LYS A 96 -10.74 26.91 -26.22
C LYS A 96 -9.98 25.67 -25.72
N SER A 97 -8.66 25.74 -25.50
CA SER A 97 -7.97 24.74 -24.67
C SER A 97 -8.24 25.11 -23.21
N SER A 98 -9.23 24.42 -22.63
CA SER A 98 -9.82 24.67 -21.33
C SER A 98 -8.79 24.62 -20.19
N SER A 99 -8.91 25.53 -19.22
CA SER A 99 -8.23 25.51 -17.91
C SER A 99 -8.27 24.16 -17.18
N ASN A 100 -9.21 23.28 -17.54
CA ASN A 100 -9.36 21.93 -17.02
C ASN A 100 -8.26 20.96 -17.48
N ASP A 101 -7.63 21.21 -18.64
CA ASP A 101 -6.63 20.31 -19.22
C ASP A 101 -5.27 20.49 -18.51
N GLN A 102 -4.90 21.72 -18.16
CA GLN A 102 -3.65 22.02 -17.47
C GLN A 102 -3.66 21.60 -15.99
N SER A 103 -4.79 21.74 -15.30
CA SER A 103 -4.92 21.24 -13.92
C SER A 103 -4.83 19.71 -13.87
N ALA A 104 -5.30 19.03 -14.92
CA ALA A 104 -5.15 17.60 -15.09
C ALA A 104 -3.68 17.20 -15.26
N VAL A 105 -2.91 17.94 -16.07
CA VAL A 105 -1.46 17.74 -16.27
C VAL A 105 -0.69 17.95 -14.96
N ASN A 106 -0.86 19.09 -14.29
CA ASN A 106 -0.14 19.38 -13.04
C ASN A 106 -0.40 18.31 -11.97
N SER A 107 -1.64 17.84 -11.86
CA SER A 107 -1.99 16.82 -10.88
C SER A 107 -1.42 15.44 -11.23
N ALA A 108 -1.33 15.11 -12.52
CA ALA A 108 -0.70 13.89 -13.00
C ALA A 108 0.81 13.88 -12.70
N ASP A 109 1.49 15.00 -12.97
CA ASP A 109 2.92 15.14 -12.70
C ASP A 109 3.26 14.95 -11.21
N LEU A 110 2.45 15.54 -10.31
CA LEU A 110 2.60 15.34 -8.87
C LEU A 110 2.36 13.88 -8.46
N TYR A 111 1.36 13.23 -9.05
CA TYR A 111 1.08 11.82 -8.78
C TYR A 111 2.23 10.91 -9.22
N ASP A 112 2.79 11.14 -10.41
CA ASP A 112 3.94 10.39 -10.93
C ASP A 112 5.20 10.63 -10.08
N GLN A 113 5.36 11.82 -9.53
CA GLN A 113 6.45 12.12 -8.62
C GLN A 113 6.29 11.38 -7.27
N LEU A 114 5.07 11.26 -6.75
CA LEU A 114 4.77 10.44 -5.56
C LEU A 114 5.01 8.96 -5.82
N ASP A 115 4.64 8.47 -7.00
CA ASP A 115 4.85 7.09 -7.41
C ASP A 115 6.35 6.72 -7.41
N LYS A 116 7.20 7.60 -7.98
CA LYS A 116 8.67 7.45 -7.92
C LYS A 116 9.18 7.49 -6.49
N TYR A 117 8.71 8.43 -5.68
CA TYR A 117 9.11 8.57 -4.28
C TYR A 117 8.86 7.31 -3.46
N PHE A 118 7.65 6.73 -3.56
CA PHE A 118 7.33 5.51 -2.83
C PHE A 118 8.09 4.30 -3.34
N ALA A 119 8.42 4.27 -4.63
CA ALA A 119 9.28 3.25 -5.20
C ALA A 119 10.72 3.34 -4.63
N ASP A 120 11.29 4.55 -4.60
CA ASP A 120 12.61 4.80 -4.03
C ASP A 120 12.66 4.43 -2.55
N ALA A 121 11.67 4.87 -1.77
CA ALA A 121 11.55 4.53 -0.36
C ALA A 121 11.47 3.01 -0.13
N ALA A 122 10.71 2.26 -0.96
CA ALA A 122 10.64 0.81 -0.84
C ALA A 122 11.96 0.12 -1.24
N ARG A 123 12.66 0.62 -2.26
CA ARG A 123 13.99 0.10 -2.67
C ARG A 123 15.05 0.31 -1.60
N GLU A 124 15.06 1.47 -0.95
CA GLU A 124 15.94 1.75 0.20
C GLU A 124 15.76 0.72 1.31
N LEU A 125 14.50 0.35 1.62
CA LEU A 125 14.21 -0.70 2.59
C LEU A 125 14.72 -2.08 2.13
N LEU A 126 14.57 -2.43 0.85
CA LEU A 126 15.07 -3.70 0.33
C LEU A 126 16.60 -3.77 0.41
N LEU A 127 17.29 -2.67 0.10
CA LEU A 127 18.75 -2.56 0.22
C LEU A 127 19.22 -2.74 1.67
N GLY A 128 18.42 -2.31 2.63
CA GLY A 128 18.68 -2.50 4.06
C GLY A 128 18.24 -3.86 4.62
N ALA A 129 17.65 -4.74 3.81
CA ALA A 129 17.22 -6.05 4.28
C ALA A 129 18.42 -6.94 4.63
N PRO A 130 18.35 -7.72 5.73
CA PRO A 130 19.43 -8.62 6.13
C PRO A 130 19.70 -9.65 5.02
N GLN A 131 20.94 -10.14 4.95
CA GLN A 131 21.31 -11.22 4.02
C GLN A 131 20.92 -12.60 4.56
N ASP A 132 20.90 -12.74 5.89
CA ASP A 132 20.38 -13.94 6.54
C ASP A 132 18.85 -14.00 6.37
N ASP A 133 18.35 -15.18 5.99
CA ASP A 133 16.92 -15.41 5.82
C ASP A 133 16.23 -15.58 7.20
N SER A 134 16.96 -15.96 8.26
CA SER A 134 16.42 -16.12 9.62
C SER A 134 15.96 -14.79 10.24
N GLU A 135 16.70 -13.71 9.98
CA GLU A 135 16.41 -12.37 10.47
C GLU A 135 15.37 -11.61 9.61
N LEU A 136 15.08 -12.12 8.41
CA LEU A 136 14.30 -11.39 7.42
C LEU A 136 12.86 -11.11 7.88
N VAL A 137 12.22 -12.05 8.60
CA VAL A 137 10.85 -11.85 9.12
C VAL A 137 10.84 -10.79 10.23
N HIS A 138 11.82 -10.83 11.13
CA HIS A 138 11.96 -9.84 12.20
C HIS A 138 12.23 -8.44 11.65
N TYR A 139 12.91 -8.34 10.50
CA TYR A 139 13.13 -7.10 9.79
C TYR A 139 11.87 -6.59 9.06
N ILE A 140 11.23 -7.44 8.25
CA ILE A 140 10.18 -7.02 7.31
C ILE A 140 8.92 -6.50 8.01
N ILE A 141 8.53 -7.10 9.13
CA ILE A 141 7.31 -6.74 9.86
C ILE A 141 7.34 -5.29 10.37
N PRO A 142 8.29 -4.87 11.22
CA PRO A 142 8.37 -3.48 11.68
C PRO A 142 8.68 -2.52 10.53
N CYS A 143 9.47 -2.96 9.54
CA CYS A 143 9.78 -2.19 8.34
C CYS A 143 8.50 -1.83 7.55
N PHE A 144 7.66 -2.83 7.25
CA PHE A 144 6.38 -2.62 6.58
C PHE A 144 5.40 -1.83 7.44
N SER A 145 5.31 -2.12 8.75
CA SER A 145 4.41 -1.39 9.65
C SER A 145 4.70 0.10 9.60
N ARG A 146 5.99 0.48 9.70
CA ARG A 146 6.44 1.88 9.62
C ARG A 146 6.14 2.48 8.25
N TYR A 147 6.51 1.79 7.17
CA TYR A 147 6.24 2.25 5.81
C TYR A 147 4.74 2.48 5.58
N SER A 148 3.90 1.54 6.01
CA SER A 148 2.45 1.63 5.90
C SER A 148 1.88 2.76 6.75
N ALA A 149 2.37 2.98 7.97
CA ALA A 149 1.94 4.09 8.82
C ALA A 149 2.30 5.45 8.19
N GLY A 150 3.52 5.56 7.63
CA GLY A 150 3.98 6.72 6.87
C GLY A 150 3.14 6.98 5.63
N ALA A 151 2.86 5.94 4.83
CA ALA A 151 1.99 6.02 3.65
C ALA A 151 0.58 6.50 3.99
N GLN A 152 0.00 6.03 5.10
CA GLN A 152 -1.30 6.51 5.58
C GLN A 152 -1.26 7.98 6.02
N SER A 153 -0.15 8.43 6.60
CA SER A 153 0.05 9.84 6.95
C SER A 153 0.18 10.73 5.71
N ALA A 154 0.98 10.30 4.73
CA ALA A 154 1.14 10.98 3.44
C ALA A 154 -0.20 11.06 2.69
N ASN A 155 -0.99 9.98 2.70
CA ASN A 155 -2.33 9.95 2.10
C ASN A 155 -3.28 11.00 2.71
N ARG A 156 -3.20 11.25 4.03
CA ARG A 156 -3.98 12.31 4.69
C ARG A 156 -3.46 13.70 4.32
N LEU A 157 -2.15 13.90 4.38
CA LEU A 157 -1.49 15.16 4.03
C LEU A 157 -1.82 15.60 2.59
N LEU A 158 -1.83 14.65 1.66
CA LEU A 158 -2.02 14.86 0.24
C LEU A 158 -3.42 14.46 -0.26
N ASN A 159 -4.41 14.43 0.64
CA ASN A 159 -5.76 13.98 0.31
C ASN A 159 -6.44 14.81 -0.79
N TYR A 160 -5.97 16.03 -1.04
CA TYR A 160 -6.42 16.85 -2.16
C TYR A 160 -6.15 16.20 -3.51
N VAL A 161 -5.00 15.50 -3.67
CA VAL A 161 -4.67 14.73 -4.88
C VAL A 161 -5.67 13.58 -5.06
N ASN A 162 -6.03 12.87 -3.99
CA ASN A 162 -7.05 11.81 -4.07
C ASN A 162 -8.39 12.35 -4.56
N ARG A 163 -8.83 13.49 -3.99
CA ARG A 163 -10.14 14.09 -4.29
C ARG A 163 -10.27 14.64 -5.71
N HIS A 164 -9.21 15.21 -6.27
CA HIS A 164 -9.27 15.97 -7.51
C HIS A 164 -8.58 15.32 -8.70
N TYR A 165 -7.55 14.50 -8.45
CA TYR A 165 -6.86 13.74 -9.49
C TYR A 165 -7.30 12.29 -9.53
N VAL A 166 -7.11 11.55 -8.44
CA VAL A 166 -7.39 10.10 -8.43
C VAL A 166 -8.85 9.84 -8.73
N LYS A 167 -9.77 10.55 -8.05
CA LYS A 167 -11.21 10.43 -8.31
C LYS A 167 -11.54 10.65 -9.78
N ARG A 168 -11.05 11.74 -10.37
CA ARG A 168 -11.30 12.07 -11.78
C ARG A 168 -10.70 11.02 -12.72
N ALA A 169 -9.47 10.57 -12.48
CA ALA A 169 -8.85 9.53 -13.29
C ALA A 169 -9.61 8.20 -13.22
N VAL A 170 -10.16 7.84 -12.05
CA VAL A 170 -11.03 6.67 -11.88
C VAL A 170 -12.34 6.87 -12.65
N ASP A 171 -12.95 8.05 -12.59
CA ASP A 171 -14.16 8.40 -13.36
C ASP A 171 -13.90 8.36 -14.89
N GLU A 172 -12.66 8.63 -15.31
CA GLU A 172 -12.14 8.54 -16.69
C GLU A 172 -11.60 7.14 -17.06
N ASP A 173 -11.99 6.10 -16.33
CA ASP A 173 -11.67 4.69 -16.59
C ASP A 173 -10.20 4.27 -16.39
N ARG A 174 -9.41 5.06 -15.65
CA ARG A 174 -7.99 4.75 -15.35
C ARG A 174 -7.77 4.11 -13.99
N GLY A 175 -8.85 3.72 -13.30
CA GLY A 175 -8.79 3.08 -11.97
C GLY A 175 -8.20 1.66 -11.97
N TRP A 176 -8.13 1.04 -10.79
CA TRP A 176 -7.60 -0.33 -10.63
C TRP A 176 -8.42 -1.39 -11.40
N LEU A 177 -9.71 -1.15 -11.58
CA LEU A 177 -10.62 -1.96 -12.37
C LEU A 177 -11.30 -1.05 -13.38
N SER A 178 -10.89 -1.13 -14.63
CA SER A 178 -11.54 -0.37 -15.69
C SER A 178 -12.82 -1.06 -16.16
N ILE A 179 -13.78 -0.23 -16.57
CA ILE A 179 -14.94 -0.57 -17.36
C ILE A 179 -14.51 -1.39 -18.56
N SER A 180 -13.41 -1.04 -19.23
CA SER A 180 -12.83 -1.82 -20.32
C SER A 180 -12.47 -3.26 -19.92
N ASP A 181 -11.81 -3.46 -18.78
CA ASP A 181 -11.48 -4.81 -18.25
C ASP A 181 -12.76 -5.61 -17.95
N VAL A 182 -13.78 -4.95 -17.40
CA VAL A 182 -15.06 -5.59 -17.09
C VAL A 182 -15.83 -5.92 -18.36
N PHE A 183 -15.88 -5.01 -19.33
CA PHE A 183 -16.60 -5.23 -20.59
C PHE A 183 -15.98 -6.35 -21.41
N GLU A 184 -14.67 -6.49 -21.50
CA GLU A 184 -14.06 -7.62 -22.21
C GLU A 184 -14.53 -8.98 -21.66
N HIS A 185 -14.72 -9.05 -20.33
CA HIS A 185 -15.24 -10.24 -19.67
C HIS A 185 -16.76 -10.43 -19.80
N VAL A 186 -17.52 -9.33 -19.78
CA VAL A 186 -18.99 -9.35 -19.78
C VAL A 186 -19.55 -9.34 -21.22
N ALA A 187 -18.79 -8.94 -22.23
CA ALA A 187 -19.19 -8.94 -23.63
C ALA A 187 -19.58 -10.33 -24.13
N LYS A 188 -19.01 -11.40 -23.55
CA LYS A 188 -19.39 -12.80 -23.85
C LYS A 188 -20.76 -13.20 -23.30
N THR A 189 -21.29 -12.45 -22.33
CA THR A 189 -22.57 -12.73 -21.67
C THR A 189 -23.65 -11.69 -21.95
N ILE A 190 -23.30 -10.58 -22.61
CA ILE A 190 -24.26 -9.59 -23.09
C ILE A 190 -24.90 -10.10 -24.39
N THR A 191 -26.22 -10.01 -24.46
CA THR A 191 -27.01 -10.32 -25.65
C THR A 191 -27.65 -9.04 -26.19
N SER A 192 -28.05 -9.05 -27.46
CA SER A 192 -28.72 -7.91 -28.10
C SER A 192 -30.04 -7.49 -27.44
N ASN A 193 -30.60 -8.33 -26.57
CA ASN A 193 -31.85 -8.09 -25.86
C ASN A 193 -31.64 -7.53 -24.44
N ASP A 194 -30.40 -7.40 -23.98
CA ASP A 194 -30.14 -6.88 -22.63
C ASP A 194 -30.45 -5.39 -22.54
N THR A 195 -31.21 -5.00 -21.51
CA THR A 195 -31.45 -3.59 -21.19
C THR A 195 -30.21 -2.96 -20.56
N ARG A 196 -30.14 -1.62 -20.58
CA ARG A 196 -29.07 -0.86 -19.91
C ARG A 196 -28.92 -1.24 -18.42
N GLU A 197 -30.02 -1.50 -17.75
CA GLU A 197 -30.03 -1.92 -16.34
C GLU A 197 -29.46 -3.33 -16.14
N GLN A 198 -29.77 -4.26 -17.05
CA GLN A 198 -29.22 -5.62 -17.03
C GLN A 198 -27.71 -5.60 -17.29
N VAL A 199 -27.23 -4.76 -18.21
CA VAL A 199 -25.79 -4.56 -18.44
C VAL A 199 -25.11 -3.98 -17.19
N ALA A 200 -25.68 -2.93 -16.58
CA ALA A 200 -25.15 -2.35 -15.36
C ALA A 200 -25.13 -3.34 -14.18
N LYS A 201 -26.13 -4.23 -14.10
CA LYS A 201 -26.16 -5.32 -13.11
C LYS A 201 -25.01 -6.31 -13.34
N LYS A 202 -24.81 -6.80 -14.56
CA LYS A 202 -23.71 -7.72 -14.92
C LYS A 202 -22.33 -7.11 -14.62
N ILE A 203 -22.14 -5.82 -14.89
CA ILE A 203 -20.91 -5.09 -14.54
C ILE A 203 -20.67 -5.07 -13.03
N ARG A 204 -21.69 -4.76 -12.23
CA ARG A 204 -21.60 -4.78 -10.75
C ARG A 204 -21.29 -6.17 -10.20
N GLU A 205 -21.97 -7.20 -10.70
CA GLU A 205 -21.72 -8.59 -10.33
C GLU A 205 -20.28 -9.00 -10.64
N LYS A 206 -19.76 -8.59 -11.80
CA LYS A 206 -18.37 -8.88 -12.18
C LYS A 206 -17.36 -8.17 -11.27
N ARG A 207 -17.61 -6.91 -10.91
CA ARG A 207 -16.79 -6.19 -9.91
C ARG A 207 -16.78 -6.93 -8.57
N ILE A 208 -17.92 -7.45 -8.11
CA ILE A 208 -18.00 -8.26 -6.89
C ILE A 208 -17.16 -9.53 -7.01
N VAL A 209 -17.20 -10.22 -8.15
CA VAL A 209 -16.36 -11.41 -8.41
C VAL A 209 -14.87 -11.08 -8.33
N GLU A 210 -14.46 -9.92 -8.87
CA GLU A 210 -13.07 -9.46 -8.76
C GLU A 210 -12.69 -9.14 -7.30
N LEU A 211 -13.56 -8.46 -6.56
CA LEU A 211 -13.34 -8.15 -5.15
C LEU A 211 -13.28 -9.41 -4.26
N LYS A 212 -14.04 -10.46 -4.58
CA LYS A 212 -13.99 -11.74 -3.85
C LYS A 212 -12.58 -12.36 -3.85
N LYS A 213 -11.77 -12.12 -4.89
CA LYS A 213 -10.35 -12.56 -4.94
C LYS A 213 -9.50 -11.91 -3.85
N TRP A 214 -9.95 -10.77 -3.33
CA TRP A 214 -9.26 -9.94 -2.34
C TRP A 214 -9.88 -10.06 -0.94
N GLY A 215 -10.83 -10.97 -0.73
CA GLY A 215 -11.45 -11.23 0.57
C GLY A 215 -12.77 -10.50 0.81
N TYR A 216 -13.38 -9.91 -0.22
CA TYR A 216 -14.73 -9.38 -0.13
C TYR A 216 -15.75 -10.49 0.20
N ALA A 217 -16.59 -10.22 1.20
CA ALA A 217 -17.73 -11.05 1.57
C ALA A 217 -19.02 -10.26 1.43
N GLU A 218 -19.99 -10.82 0.72
CA GLU A 218 -21.30 -10.18 0.50
C GLU A 218 -22.07 -10.12 1.82
N GLY A 219 -22.63 -8.95 2.15
CA GLY A 219 -23.26 -8.69 3.45
C GLY A 219 -22.28 -8.51 4.62
N GLY A 220 -20.97 -8.50 4.37
CA GLY A 220 -19.97 -8.17 5.38
C GLY A 220 -19.98 -6.68 5.77
N PRO A 221 -19.31 -6.30 6.87
CA PRO A 221 -19.18 -4.90 7.27
C PRO A 221 -18.50 -4.05 6.16
N PRO A 222 -18.83 -2.76 6.03
CA PRO A 222 -18.27 -1.86 5.01
C PRO A 222 -16.73 -1.81 5.00
N GLU A 223 -16.12 -2.01 6.17
CA GLU A 223 -14.67 -2.06 6.34
C GLU A 223 -14.01 -3.17 5.51
N LEU A 224 -14.63 -4.36 5.43
CA LEU A 224 -14.10 -5.45 4.61
C LEU A 224 -14.16 -5.15 3.11
N THR A 225 -15.12 -4.32 2.69
CA THR A 225 -15.21 -3.89 1.29
C THR A 225 -14.08 -2.91 0.98
N THR A 226 -13.88 -1.92 1.85
CA THR A 226 -12.75 -0.97 1.74
C THR A 226 -11.40 -1.70 1.77
N ASP A 227 -11.24 -2.68 2.64
CA ASP A 227 -10.02 -3.49 2.71
C ASP A 227 -9.79 -4.31 1.43
N ALA A 228 -10.82 -4.94 0.89
CA ALA A 228 -10.72 -5.68 -0.37
C ALA A 228 -10.37 -4.75 -1.55
N GLU A 229 -10.98 -3.56 -1.61
CA GLU A 229 -10.69 -2.54 -2.63
C GLU A 229 -9.25 -2.02 -2.53
N THR A 230 -8.79 -1.65 -1.34
CA THR A 230 -7.40 -1.19 -1.14
C THR A 230 -6.38 -2.27 -1.48
N CYS A 231 -6.67 -3.53 -1.16
CA CYS A 231 -5.82 -4.67 -1.58
C CYS A 231 -5.81 -4.84 -3.10
N ALA A 232 -6.96 -4.70 -3.77
CA ALA A 232 -7.07 -4.79 -5.22
C ALA A 232 -6.34 -3.63 -5.93
N GLU A 233 -6.45 -2.42 -5.38
CA GLU A 233 -5.71 -1.24 -5.83
C GLU A 233 -4.19 -1.44 -5.69
N ALA A 234 -3.71 -1.90 -4.53
CA ALA A 234 -2.30 -2.22 -4.32
C ALA A 234 -1.82 -3.33 -5.27
N ALA A 235 -2.71 -4.23 -5.64
CA ALA A 235 -2.42 -5.31 -6.57
C ALA A 235 -2.42 -4.90 -8.04
N SER A 236 -2.97 -3.73 -8.38
CA SER A 236 -3.12 -3.30 -9.77
C SER A 236 -1.76 -3.11 -10.48
N PRO A 237 -1.74 -3.15 -11.82
CA PRO A 237 -0.59 -2.73 -12.61
C PRO A 237 -0.18 -1.27 -12.36
N VAL A 238 1.07 -0.92 -12.65
CA VAL A 238 1.64 0.42 -12.35
C VAL A 238 1.03 1.55 -13.18
N ASP A 239 0.46 1.24 -14.34
CA ASP A 239 -0.24 2.17 -15.24
C ASP A 239 -1.63 2.60 -14.71
N ARG A 240 -2.16 1.91 -13.69
CA ARG A 240 -3.44 2.24 -13.07
C ARG A 240 -3.30 3.35 -12.02
N ILE A 241 -4.32 4.19 -11.93
CA ILE A 241 -4.42 5.26 -10.94
C ILE A 241 -5.22 4.77 -9.74
N VAL A 242 -4.61 4.87 -8.55
CA VAL A 242 -5.15 4.40 -7.27
C VAL A 242 -4.90 5.43 -6.17
N HIS A 243 -5.55 5.28 -5.02
CA HIS A 243 -5.29 6.15 -3.87
C HIS A 243 -3.82 6.11 -3.43
N ILE A 244 -3.33 7.23 -2.87
CA ILE A 244 -1.92 7.39 -2.46
C ILE A 244 -1.46 6.29 -1.49
N SER A 245 -2.31 5.87 -0.56
CA SER A 245 -1.95 4.76 0.33
C SER A 245 -1.74 3.44 -0.42
N SER A 246 -2.63 3.13 -1.37
CA SER A 246 -2.59 1.92 -2.18
C SER A 246 -1.44 1.97 -3.20
N LEU A 247 -1.12 3.16 -3.71
CA LEU A 247 0.07 3.44 -4.52
C LEU A 247 1.36 3.08 -3.78
N ALA A 248 1.48 3.52 -2.53
CA ALA A 248 2.62 3.18 -1.69
C ALA A 248 2.69 1.66 -1.43
N HIS A 249 1.57 1.03 -1.06
CA HIS A 249 1.53 -0.43 -0.86
C HIS A 249 1.86 -1.21 -2.14
N ARG A 250 1.41 -0.74 -3.31
CA ARG A 250 1.80 -1.28 -4.62
C ARG A 250 3.30 -1.20 -4.82
N ARG A 251 3.93 -0.08 -4.50
CA ARG A 251 5.39 0.09 -4.60
C ARG A 251 6.15 -0.77 -3.61
N PHE A 252 5.65 -0.94 -2.38
CA PHE A 252 6.22 -1.91 -1.46
C PHE A 252 6.15 -3.33 -2.03
N ARG A 253 5.03 -3.71 -2.67
CA ARG A 253 4.93 -5.02 -3.35
C ARG A 253 5.98 -5.17 -4.44
N THR A 254 6.01 -4.27 -5.42
CA THR A 254 6.82 -4.43 -6.64
C THR A 254 8.32 -4.25 -6.39
N GLU A 255 8.67 -3.32 -5.50
CA GLU A 255 10.07 -2.97 -5.25
C GLU A 255 10.70 -3.74 -4.08
N PHE A 256 9.91 -4.29 -3.16
CA PHE A 256 10.41 -4.99 -1.97
C PHE A 256 9.99 -6.47 -1.94
N VAL A 257 8.68 -6.75 -2.00
CA VAL A 257 8.15 -8.12 -1.78
C VAL A 257 8.43 -9.04 -2.97
N GLU A 258 8.14 -8.60 -4.19
CA GLU A 258 8.34 -9.40 -5.40
C GLU A 258 9.80 -9.81 -5.61
N PRO A 259 10.81 -8.93 -5.44
CA PRO A 259 12.22 -9.33 -5.46
C PRO A 259 12.56 -10.42 -4.43
N LEU A 260 11.99 -10.38 -3.23
CA LEU A 260 12.22 -11.40 -2.19
C LEU A 260 11.46 -12.71 -2.45
N LEU A 261 10.37 -12.66 -3.22
CA LEU A 261 9.65 -13.85 -3.68
C LEU A 261 10.29 -14.49 -4.91
N ALA A 262 11.03 -13.72 -5.71
CA ALA A 262 11.67 -14.21 -6.92
C ALA A 262 12.70 -15.31 -6.63
N VAL A 263 12.69 -16.33 -7.47
CA VAL A 263 13.69 -17.41 -7.44
C VAL A 263 14.95 -16.95 -8.17
N PRO A 264 16.13 -16.97 -7.55
CA PRO A 264 17.38 -16.65 -8.24
C PRO A 264 17.56 -17.56 -9.46
N LYS A 265 17.63 -16.96 -10.66
CA LYS A 265 17.94 -17.70 -11.89
C LYS A 265 19.41 -18.09 -11.84
N ILE A 266 19.70 -19.35 -11.50
CA ILE A 266 21.07 -19.89 -11.58
C ILE A 266 21.48 -19.91 -13.07
N LYS A 267 22.20 -18.88 -13.51
CA LYS A 267 22.86 -18.87 -14.82
C LYS A 267 24.04 -19.84 -14.80
N GLY A 268 23.79 -21.13 -14.98
CA GLY A 268 24.88 -22.11 -14.99
C GLY A 268 24.47 -23.58 -15.00
N LYS A 269 24.03 -24.08 -16.16
CA LYS A 269 24.41 -25.36 -16.80
C LYS A 269 23.33 -25.79 -17.79
N LYS A 270 23.60 -25.54 -19.08
CA LYS A 270 23.05 -26.35 -20.18
C LYS A 270 23.61 -27.77 -20.05
N GLY A 271 23.08 -28.54 -19.10
CA GLY A 271 23.32 -29.98 -19.00
C GLY A 271 22.02 -30.69 -19.33
N LYS A 272 21.89 -31.19 -20.56
CA LYS A 272 20.82 -32.12 -20.93
C LYS A 272 20.91 -33.33 -20.00
N ASN A 273 20.05 -33.40 -18.99
CA ASN A 273 19.56 -34.64 -18.41
C ASN A 273 18.27 -34.31 -17.66
N LYS A 274 17.15 -34.50 -18.37
CA LYS A 274 15.81 -34.50 -17.78
C LYS A 274 15.67 -35.83 -17.03
N PRO A 275 15.55 -35.87 -15.69
CA PRO A 275 15.17 -37.10 -15.02
C PRO A 275 13.72 -37.38 -15.40
N LYS A 276 13.49 -38.53 -16.03
CA LYS A 276 12.14 -39.08 -16.22
C LYS A 276 11.66 -39.60 -14.86
N ASN A 277 10.40 -39.33 -14.56
CA ASN A 277 9.57 -39.97 -13.53
C ASN A 277 10.05 -39.86 -12.06
N ALA A 278 9.39 -38.99 -11.30
CA ALA A 278 9.18 -39.19 -9.87
C ALA A 278 7.68 -39.29 -9.62
N VAL A 279 7.21 -40.53 -9.59
CA VAL A 279 5.93 -40.93 -8.99
C VAL A 279 6.17 -40.97 -7.48
N ASN A 280 5.33 -40.28 -6.70
CA ASN A 280 5.20 -40.34 -5.24
C ASN A 280 6.49 -40.20 -4.40
N GLY A 281 6.66 -39.01 -3.79
CA GLY A 281 7.55 -38.81 -2.65
C GLY A 281 8.52 -37.63 -2.82
N SER A 282 8.22 -36.51 -2.14
CA SER A 282 9.18 -35.49 -1.68
C SER A 282 10.41 -35.23 -2.57
N GLY A 283 10.19 -34.69 -3.77
CA GLY A 283 11.31 -34.13 -4.56
C GLY A 283 12.00 -32.98 -3.81
N PRO A 284 13.32 -32.80 -3.95
CA PRO A 284 14.04 -31.73 -3.27
C PRO A 284 13.47 -30.38 -3.72
N PRO A 285 13.15 -29.47 -2.78
CA PRO A 285 12.52 -28.21 -3.15
C PRO A 285 13.49 -27.42 -4.03
N GLY A 286 13.10 -27.14 -5.27
CA GLY A 286 13.80 -26.18 -6.11
C GLY A 286 14.00 -24.86 -5.36
N PRO A 287 14.97 -24.02 -5.77
CA PRO A 287 15.34 -22.83 -5.01
C PRO A 287 14.10 -21.95 -4.81
N LYS A 288 13.63 -21.84 -3.57
CA LYS A 288 12.53 -20.95 -3.20
C LYS A 288 13.06 -19.52 -3.10
N GLY A 289 12.21 -18.52 -3.33
CA GLY A 289 12.54 -17.12 -3.03
C GLY A 289 12.92 -16.95 -1.55
N ARG A 290 13.71 -15.92 -1.24
CA ARG A 290 14.24 -15.65 0.11
C ARG A 290 13.13 -15.58 1.15
N LEU A 291 12.08 -14.80 0.88
CA LEU A 291 10.94 -14.67 1.79
C LEU A 291 10.23 -16.01 2.02
N ALA A 292 10.12 -16.85 0.99
CA ALA A 292 9.50 -18.17 1.12
C ALA A 292 10.35 -19.15 1.95
N ARG A 293 11.67 -18.98 2.00
CA ARG A 293 12.56 -19.74 2.89
C ARG A 293 12.47 -19.22 4.32
N ALA A 294 12.57 -17.90 4.51
CA ALA A 294 12.41 -17.26 5.82
C ALA A 294 11.08 -17.63 6.51
N VAL A 295 9.97 -17.63 5.76
CA VAL A 295 8.67 -18.08 6.28
C VAL A 295 8.64 -19.58 6.54
N LYS A 296 9.34 -20.38 5.75
CA LYS A 296 9.43 -21.82 6.02
C LYS A 296 10.09 -22.05 7.37
N GLU A 297 11.22 -21.38 7.60
CA GLU A 297 11.99 -21.43 8.84
C GLU A 297 11.17 -20.91 10.03
N LEU A 298 10.52 -19.74 9.91
CA LEU A 298 9.62 -19.21 10.94
C LEU A 298 8.57 -20.23 11.38
N LEU A 299 7.95 -20.92 10.42
CA LEU A 299 6.86 -21.85 10.71
C LEU A 299 7.33 -23.21 11.25
N GLU A 300 8.59 -23.56 11.03
CA GLU A 300 9.19 -24.84 11.44
C GLU A 300 10.13 -24.68 12.65
N SER A 301 10.39 -23.45 13.11
CA SER A 301 11.29 -23.19 14.24
C SER A 301 10.72 -23.75 15.55
N GLU A 302 11.59 -24.38 16.33
CA GLU A 302 11.32 -24.77 17.71
C GLU A 302 11.59 -23.56 18.60
N GLY A 303 10.52 -22.86 19.00
CA GLY A 303 10.60 -21.61 19.76
C GLY A 303 9.25 -21.25 20.36
N ASP A 304 9.12 -20.02 20.82
CA ASP A 304 7.86 -19.50 21.35
C ASP A 304 6.76 -19.53 20.28
N GLU A 305 5.76 -20.38 20.52
CA GLU A 305 4.63 -20.56 19.62
C GLU A 305 3.79 -19.28 19.48
N GLU A 306 3.67 -18.49 20.55
CA GLU A 306 2.90 -17.25 20.54
C GLU A 306 3.57 -16.20 19.65
N GLU A 307 4.89 -16.02 19.82
CA GLU A 307 5.67 -15.10 18.98
C GLU A 307 5.67 -15.53 17.50
N ARG A 308 5.86 -16.82 17.24
CA ARG A 308 5.76 -17.38 15.88
C ARG A 308 4.40 -17.11 15.26
N MET A 309 3.33 -17.29 16.05
CA MET A 309 1.96 -17.06 15.60
C MET A 309 1.71 -15.57 15.31
N ARG A 310 2.21 -14.69 16.17
CA ARG A 310 2.16 -13.23 15.97
C ARG A 310 2.84 -12.83 14.66
N HIS A 311 4.09 -13.25 14.44
CA HIS A 311 4.83 -12.90 13.22
C HIS A 311 4.18 -13.44 11.96
N ALA A 312 3.69 -14.69 11.97
CA ALA A 312 2.97 -15.25 10.82
C ALA A 312 1.67 -14.49 10.52
N THR A 313 0.95 -14.03 11.56
CA THR A 313 -0.27 -13.22 11.42
C THR A 313 0.04 -11.85 10.82
N GLU A 314 1.03 -11.14 11.36
CA GLU A 314 1.44 -9.82 10.86
C GLU A 314 1.95 -9.89 9.42
N LEU A 315 2.69 -10.95 9.07
CA LEU A 315 3.15 -11.18 7.71
C LEU A 315 1.99 -11.51 6.76
N ALA A 316 1.00 -12.29 7.18
CA ALA A 316 -0.21 -12.55 6.39
C ALA A 316 -0.98 -11.25 6.10
N VAL A 317 -1.13 -10.39 7.12
CA VAL A 317 -1.76 -9.07 6.99
C VAL A 317 -0.97 -8.18 6.04
N MET A 318 0.35 -8.14 6.15
CA MET A 318 1.21 -7.40 5.22
C MET A 318 1.00 -7.86 3.77
N LEU A 319 1.14 -9.16 3.51
CA LEU A 319 1.02 -9.71 2.15
C LEU A 319 -0.36 -9.39 1.54
N ARG A 320 -1.41 -9.43 2.36
CA ARG A 320 -2.76 -9.02 1.96
C ARG A 320 -2.79 -7.54 1.57
N LYS A 321 -2.34 -6.64 2.46
CA LYS A 321 -2.37 -5.18 2.26
C LYS A 321 -1.59 -4.73 1.03
N VAL A 322 -0.47 -5.37 0.72
CA VAL A 322 0.33 -5.05 -0.46
C VAL A 322 -0.18 -5.72 -1.74
N GLY A 323 -1.33 -6.39 -1.71
CA GLY A 323 -1.96 -6.94 -2.90
C GLY A 323 -1.38 -8.28 -3.38
N VAL A 324 -0.79 -9.09 -2.49
CA VAL A 324 -0.45 -10.48 -2.81
C VAL A 324 -1.73 -11.31 -2.84
N ARG A 325 -2.02 -11.93 -3.98
CA ARG A 325 -3.27 -12.68 -4.21
C ARG A 325 -3.47 -13.83 -3.22
N THR A 326 -4.73 -14.12 -2.90
CA THR A 326 -5.16 -15.23 -2.02
C THR A 326 -4.70 -16.60 -2.51
N ASP A 327 -4.54 -16.76 -3.82
CA ASP A 327 -4.09 -18.01 -4.41
C ASP A 327 -2.56 -18.22 -4.35
N HIS A 328 -1.80 -17.20 -3.95
CA HIS A 328 -0.35 -17.29 -3.85
C HIS A 328 0.09 -18.33 -2.80
N PRO A 329 1.01 -19.27 -3.13
CA PRO A 329 1.37 -20.38 -2.24
C PRO A 329 1.84 -19.96 -0.84
N LEU A 330 2.63 -18.89 -0.77
CA LEU A 330 3.11 -18.37 0.52
C LEU A 330 1.97 -17.82 1.38
N ARG A 331 1.02 -17.12 0.76
CA ARG A 331 -0.13 -16.54 1.45
C ARG A 331 -1.05 -17.64 1.95
N LYS A 332 -1.34 -18.65 1.12
CA LYS A 332 -2.09 -19.84 1.56
C LYS A 332 -1.45 -20.54 2.76
N LYS A 333 -0.11 -20.67 2.77
CA LYS A 333 0.62 -21.30 3.88
C LYS A 333 0.42 -20.53 5.18
N LEU A 334 0.54 -19.21 5.14
CA LEU A 334 0.34 -18.33 6.29
C LEU A 334 -1.12 -18.27 6.73
N ASP A 335 -2.08 -18.13 5.81
CA ASP A 335 -3.51 -18.12 6.12
C ASP A 335 -3.95 -19.45 6.77
N LYS A 336 -3.42 -20.58 6.31
CA LYS A 336 -3.65 -21.90 6.94
C LYS A 336 -3.07 -21.97 8.35
N PHE A 337 -1.86 -21.46 8.55
CA PHE A 337 -1.19 -21.49 9.85
C PHE A 337 -1.87 -20.58 10.88
N THR A 338 -2.32 -19.40 10.44
CA THR A 338 -2.98 -18.38 11.28
C THR A 338 -4.46 -18.62 11.52
N GLY A 339 -5.07 -19.58 10.84
CA GLY A 339 -6.51 -19.76 10.88
C GLY A 339 -7.28 -18.61 10.20
N LEU A 340 -6.60 -17.66 9.54
CA LEU A 340 -7.20 -16.56 8.77
C LEU A 340 -7.85 -17.02 7.45
N SER A 341 -8.25 -18.29 7.37
CA SER A 341 -8.86 -18.88 6.19
C SER A 341 -10.06 -18.03 5.76
N ILE A 342 -9.87 -17.27 4.67
CA ILE A 342 -10.98 -16.66 3.95
C ILE A 342 -11.80 -17.85 3.46
N ALA A 343 -13.00 -18.00 4.01
CA ALA A 343 -13.97 -18.99 3.59
C ALA A 343 -14.08 -18.96 2.06
N HIS A 344 -13.32 -19.82 1.39
CA HIS A 344 -13.49 -20.07 -0.02
C HIS A 344 -14.85 -20.73 -0.09
N GLY A 345 -15.82 -20.01 -0.66
CA GLY A 345 -17.11 -20.58 -1.00
C GLY A 345 -16.89 -21.86 -1.78
N GLN A 346 -16.99 -23.00 -1.09
CA GLN A 346 -17.24 -24.27 -1.71
C GLN A 346 -18.66 -24.15 -2.28
N ASN A 347 -18.76 -23.81 -3.57
CA ASN A 347 -19.89 -24.28 -4.34
C ASN A 347 -19.67 -25.78 -4.51
N GLY A 348 -20.19 -26.53 -3.55
CA GLY A 348 -20.45 -27.95 -3.71
C GLY A 348 -21.38 -28.13 -4.89
N THR A 349 -20.90 -28.86 -5.88
CA THR A 349 -21.74 -29.63 -6.79
C THR A 349 -22.55 -30.62 -5.95
N SER A 350 -23.87 -30.47 -5.95
CA SER A 350 -24.83 -31.54 -5.73
C SER A 350 -26.08 -31.23 -6.55
#